data_AF-L7UIS2-F1
#
_entry.id   AF-L7UIS2-F1
#
_cell.length_a   1.000
_cell.length_b   1.000
_cell.length_c   1.000
_cell.angle_alpha   90.00
_cell.angle_beta   90.00
_cell.angle_gamma   90.00
#
_symmetry.space_group_name_H-M   'P 1'
#
loop_
_entity.id
_entity.type
_entity.pdbx_description
1 polymer ?
#
loop_
_entity_poly.entity_id
_entity_poly.type
_entity_poly.pdbx_seq_one_letter_code
_entity_poly.pdbx_strand_id
1 'polypeptide(L)'
;MNFYPKHLFPFIQELEANYPAIREEAERQIALRFKPYAYSDVYTAGWTTLDLLYHDNRLDVRNRPRFTVSDCTDPLQLFMVLLGDPTSFESQLLQGRLGEETMRELASYRSPHDCTPAMIDKLVGGMNALVADPEFFVAHQQRIALDARAPRSLEHQRKLVAQGRLVERDGRIALGAVDGDDARDALRWFHVTVLEEVIYPSFLKKGGTTEFRDVTEACQVTTSIVKKIRGLRSVWFSCLAPGSHIKVHTGNDATMLRCHLGLIVPGNAVMAVGSHLVSPNDFKDVDSVLPLVAAGNDSLPARLLREALPEDDLRALRGFSSLTRTDDPDGAWKRLWAVAEALNTRIEQPGFCLPYRDAAPRHAAPVFEETFARLQAAGVLTAKGEAAPSALESEAGREELHYLNTLFFIERAFPEFLAKSPRVRREFISWEEGRCFVFDDTQYHEVWQRADRNRVILNVDVDRSTYV
;
A
#
# COMPACT_ATOMS: atom_id res chain seq x y z
N MET A 1 8.73 -19.37 -0.60
CA MET A 1 9.02 -19.11 -2.01
C MET A 1 8.36 -17.79 -2.26
N ASN A 2 9.16 -16.74 -2.43
CA ASN A 2 8.65 -15.37 -2.39
C ASN A 2 8.21 -14.90 -3.79
N PHE A 3 8.66 -15.62 -4.83
CA PHE A 3 8.20 -15.47 -6.21
C PHE A 3 7.54 -16.74 -6.72
N TYR A 4 6.43 -16.59 -7.46
CA TYR A 4 5.69 -17.72 -8.02
C TYR A 4 6.24 -18.12 -9.40
N PRO A 5 6.21 -19.43 -9.75
CA PRO A 5 6.59 -19.88 -11.08
C PRO A 5 5.71 -19.26 -12.18
N LYS A 6 6.35 -18.67 -13.21
CA LYS A 6 5.66 -17.97 -14.31
C LYS A 6 4.63 -18.83 -15.05
N HIS A 7 4.87 -20.14 -15.16
CA HIS A 7 3.98 -21.06 -15.90
C HIS A 7 2.57 -21.17 -15.28
N LEU A 8 2.40 -20.76 -14.03
CA LEU A 8 1.09 -20.67 -13.39
C LEU A 8 0.24 -19.52 -13.94
N PHE A 9 0.85 -18.53 -14.62
CA PHE A 9 0.19 -17.31 -15.08
C PHE A 9 0.31 -17.16 -16.60
N PRO A 10 -0.60 -17.78 -17.39
CA PRO A 10 -0.50 -17.78 -18.86
C PRO A 10 -0.44 -16.38 -19.49
N PHE A 11 -1.04 -15.38 -18.84
CA PHE A 11 -1.03 -14.00 -19.33
C PHE A 11 0.37 -13.37 -19.35
N ILE A 12 1.33 -13.90 -18.58
CA ILE A 12 2.71 -13.42 -18.60
C ILE A 12 3.32 -13.53 -19.99
N GLN A 13 3.05 -14.63 -20.71
CA GLN A 13 3.59 -14.82 -22.05
C GLN A 13 3.09 -13.74 -23.01
N GLU A 14 1.80 -13.38 -22.93
CA GLU A 14 1.21 -12.31 -23.74
C GLU A 14 1.80 -10.93 -23.38
N LEU A 15 1.98 -10.64 -22.09
CA LEU A 15 2.60 -9.39 -21.63
C LEU A 15 4.06 -9.27 -22.10
N GLU A 16 4.87 -10.31 -21.90
CA GLU A 16 6.28 -10.31 -22.31
C GLU A 16 6.42 -10.25 -23.85
N ALA A 17 5.55 -10.94 -24.60
CA ALA A 17 5.58 -10.92 -26.07
C ALA A 17 5.20 -9.55 -26.67
N ASN A 18 4.34 -8.79 -25.99
CA ASN A 18 3.89 -7.47 -26.43
C ASN A 18 4.61 -6.31 -25.72
N TYR A 19 5.66 -6.60 -24.94
CA TYR A 19 6.44 -5.62 -24.19
C TYR A 19 6.80 -4.36 -24.99
N PRO A 20 7.33 -4.43 -26.23
CA PRO A 20 7.76 -3.23 -26.95
C PRO A 20 6.62 -2.23 -27.16
N ALA A 21 5.43 -2.72 -27.48
CA ALA A 21 4.25 -1.88 -27.69
C ALA A 21 3.70 -1.33 -26.37
N ILE A 22 3.64 -2.16 -25.33
CA ILE A 22 3.21 -1.74 -23.98
C ILE A 22 4.14 -0.64 -23.43
N ARG A 23 5.45 -0.80 -23.64
CA ARG A 23 6.45 0.22 -23.27
C ARG A 23 6.22 1.54 -24.00
N GLU A 24 5.99 1.49 -25.31
CA GLU A 24 5.76 2.70 -26.11
C GLU A 24 4.49 3.45 -25.67
N GLU A 25 3.43 2.71 -25.33
CA GLU A 25 2.20 3.25 -24.73
C GLU A 25 2.49 3.92 -23.37
N ALA A 26 3.27 3.25 -22.51
CA ALA A 26 3.66 3.79 -21.22
C ALA A 26 4.52 5.06 -21.33
N GLU A 27 5.51 5.07 -22.22
CA GLU A 27 6.39 6.22 -22.47
C GLU A 27 5.59 7.45 -22.87
N ARG A 28 4.64 7.31 -23.81
CA ARG A 28 3.74 8.40 -24.22
C ARG A 28 2.91 8.91 -23.05
N GLN A 29 2.27 8.00 -22.31
CA GLN A 29 1.37 8.41 -21.24
C GLN A 29 2.11 9.06 -20.07
N ILE A 30 3.28 8.55 -19.70
CA ILE A 30 4.10 9.12 -18.63
C ILE A 30 4.67 10.46 -19.03
N ALA A 31 5.16 10.63 -20.26
CA ALA A 31 5.64 11.93 -20.74
C ALA A 31 4.56 13.02 -20.68
N LEU A 32 3.29 12.66 -20.95
CA LEU A 32 2.17 13.60 -20.92
C LEU A 32 1.64 13.89 -19.51
N ARG A 33 1.77 12.94 -18.58
CA ARG A 33 0.99 12.95 -17.32
C ARG A 33 1.83 12.84 -16.06
N PHE A 34 3.15 12.70 -16.15
CA PHE A 34 4.02 12.57 -14.97
C PHE A 34 3.98 13.83 -14.09
N LYS A 35 3.59 13.66 -12.83
CA LYS A 35 3.60 14.70 -11.80
C LYS A 35 4.19 14.10 -10.52
N PRO A 36 5.34 14.59 -10.03
CA PRO A 36 5.95 14.04 -8.81
C PRO A 36 4.95 14.08 -7.64
N TYR A 37 4.51 12.92 -7.18
CA TYR A 37 3.64 12.77 -6.01
C TYR A 37 4.50 12.62 -4.76
N ALA A 38 4.19 13.37 -3.70
CA ALA A 38 4.85 13.28 -2.40
C ALA A 38 3.88 12.67 -1.39
N TYR A 39 3.83 11.34 -1.31
CA TYR A 39 3.21 10.63 -0.19
C TYR A 39 4.32 10.29 0.79
N SER A 40 4.33 10.93 1.96
CA SER A 40 5.51 11.12 2.81
C SER A 40 5.89 9.94 3.71
N ASP A 41 5.03 8.93 3.85
CA ASP A 41 5.23 7.97 4.95
C ASP A 41 5.92 6.68 4.49
N VAL A 42 5.82 6.33 3.19
CA VAL A 42 6.38 5.09 2.61
C VAL A 42 7.41 5.37 1.49
N TYR A 43 7.37 6.54 0.85
CA TYR A 43 8.22 6.88 -0.30
C TYR A 43 9.20 7.98 0.07
N THR A 44 10.49 7.76 -0.18
CA THR A 44 11.53 8.76 0.09
C THR A 44 11.70 9.81 -1.02
N ALA A 45 11.19 9.54 -2.23
CA ALA A 45 11.18 10.48 -3.36
C ALA A 45 9.97 10.24 -4.30
N GLY A 46 9.80 11.11 -5.30
CA GLY A 46 8.59 11.22 -6.12
C GLY A 46 8.10 9.93 -6.78
N TRP A 47 6.78 9.82 -6.93
CA TRP A 47 6.09 8.68 -7.52
C TRP A 47 4.92 9.14 -8.41
N THR A 48 4.53 8.36 -9.41
CA THR A 48 3.30 8.59 -10.21
C THR A 48 2.74 7.24 -10.64
N THR A 49 1.41 7.12 -10.63
CA THR A 49 0.71 6.02 -11.31
C THR A 49 -0.21 6.52 -12.40
N LEU A 50 -0.43 5.66 -13.39
CA LEU A 50 -1.44 5.82 -14.41
C LEU A 50 -2.25 4.55 -14.44
N ASP A 51 -3.46 4.64 -13.94
CA ASP A 51 -4.24 3.47 -13.61
C ASP A 51 -5.14 3.05 -14.78
N LEU A 52 -5.24 1.74 -14.98
CA LEU A 52 -6.19 1.04 -15.82
C LEU A 52 -6.97 0.11 -14.90
N LEU A 53 -7.96 0.65 -14.19
CA LEU A 53 -8.68 -0.18 -13.22
C LEU A 53 -9.67 -1.11 -13.94
N TYR A 54 -9.78 -2.33 -13.43
CA TYR A 54 -10.64 -3.38 -13.97
C TYR A 54 -11.60 -3.81 -12.86
N HIS A 55 -12.89 -3.58 -13.05
CA HIS A 55 -13.93 -3.93 -12.08
C HIS A 55 -15.07 -4.64 -12.81
N ASP A 56 -15.49 -5.81 -12.32
CA ASP A 56 -16.63 -6.59 -12.84
C ASP A 56 -16.62 -6.86 -14.36
N ASN A 57 -15.51 -7.36 -14.91
CA ASN A 57 -15.37 -7.64 -16.35
C ASN A 57 -15.54 -6.41 -17.26
N ARG A 58 -15.41 -5.21 -16.70
CA ARG A 58 -15.32 -3.94 -17.41
C ARG A 58 -14.02 -3.26 -17.03
N LEU A 59 -13.36 -2.67 -18.04
CA LEU A 59 -12.21 -1.82 -17.81
C LEU A 59 -12.74 -0.48 -17.28
N ASP A 60 -13.00 -0.45 -15.98
CA ASP A 60 -13.47 0.71 -15.22
C ASP A 60 -12.26 1.46 -14.68
N VAL A 61 -11.68 2.31 -15.51
CA VAL A 61 -10.63 3.25 -15.09
C VAL A 61 -11.28 4.21 -14.10
N ARG A 62 -10.80 4.29 -12.84
CA ARG A 62 -11.36 5.25 -11.88
C ARG A 62 -11.28 6.65 -12.48
N ASN A 63 -12.45 7.13 -12.86
CA ASN A 63 -13.01 8.36 -12.34
C ASN A 63 -14.52 8.12 -12.24
N ARG A 64 -15.04 7.76 -11.05
CA ARG A 64 -16.49 7.58 -10.84
C ARG A 64 -17.08 8.93 -10.43
N PRO A 65 -18.37 9.24 -10.70
CA PRO A 65 -19.03 10.41 -10.13
C PRO A 65 -19.42 10.10 -8.68
N ARG A 66 -18.43 9.70 -7.89
CA ARG A 66 -18.51 9.30 -6.49
C ARG A 66 -17.20 9.73 -5.85
N PHE A 67 -17.29 10.43 -4.73
CA PHE A 67 -16.17 10.72 -3.88
C PHE A 67 -15.62 9.44 -3.23
N THR A 68 -14.32 9.42 -3.07
CA THR A 68 -13.52 8.43 -2.37
C THR A 68 -12.72 9.17 -1.29
N VAL A 69 -12.12 8.43 -0.36
CA VAL A 69 -11.28 9.04 0.69
C VAL A 69 -10.15 9.88 0.09
N SER A 70 -9.60 9.46 -1.05
CA SER A 70 -8.54 10.17 -1.79
C SER A 70 -9.00 11.47 -2.46
N ASP A 71 -10.30 11.65 -2.69
CA ASP A 71 -10.85 12.89 -3.27
C ASP A 71 -10.95 14.01 -2.22
N CYS A 72 -10.94 13.65 -0.93
CA CYS A 72 -10.72 14.60 0.14
C CYS A 72 -9.23 14.87 0.25
N THR A 73 -8.82 16.09 -0.12
CA THR A 73 -7.40 16.48 -0.11
C THR A 73 -6.76 16.49 1.27
N ASP A 74 -7.63 16.56 2.28
CA ASP A 74 -7.35 16.56 3.70
C ASP A 74 -8.63 16.17 4.48
N PRO A 75 -8.69 14.97 5.09
CA PRO A 75 -9.80 14.57 5.95
C PRO A 75 -10.05 15.52 7.13
N LEU A 76 -9.04 16.29 7.57
CA LEU A 76 -9.18 17.29 8.63
C LEU A 76 -10.18 18.39 8.25
N GLN A 77 -10.26 18.75 6.97
CA GLN A 77 -11.12 19.84 6.50
C GLN A 77 -12.59 19.42 6.41
N LEU A 78 -12.86 18.15 6.04
CA LEU A 78 -14.22 17.60 6.08
C LEU A 78 -14.76 17.58 7.52
N PHE A 79 -13.91 17.18 8.46
CA PHE A 79 -14.23 17.18 9.89
C PHE A 79 -14.45 18.61 10.44
N MET A 80 -13.62 19.58 10.03
CA MET A 80 -13.79 20.99 10.39
C MET A 80 -15.06 21.62 9.81
N VAL A 81 -15.48 21.24 8.60
CA VAL A 81 -16.76 21.68 8.04
C VAL A 81 -17.89 21.08 8.87
N LEU A 82 -17.87 19.76 9.09
CA LEU A 82 -18.95 19.07 9.80
C LEU A 82 -19.08 19.47 11.27
N LEU A 83 -18.01 19.87 11.95
CA LEU A 83 -18.03 20.31 13.35
C LEU A 83 -17.79 21.82 13.53
N GLY A 84 -17.75 22.57 12.43
CA GLY A 84 -17.57 24.02 12.40
C GLY A 84 -18.86 24.77 12.76
N ASP A 85 -19.19 25.82 12.03
CA ASP A 85 -20.47 26.53 12.23
C ASP A 85 -21.65 25.68 11.72
N PRO A 86 -22.51 25.14 12.62
CA PRO A 86 -23.61 24.25 12.24
C PRO A 86 -24.73 24.99 11.48
N THR A 87 -24.68 26.31 11.40
CA THR A 87 -25.66 27.12 10.68
C THR A 87 -25.26 27.41 9.23
N SER A 88 -23.99 27.14 8.87
CA SER A 88 -23.50 27.28 7.49
C SER A 88 -24.17 26.28 6.54
N PHE A 89 -24.29 26.66 5.26
CA PHE A 89 -24.96 25.83 4.26
C PHE A 89 -24.22 24.51 4.05
N GLU A 90 -22.91 24.59 3.95
CA GLU A 90 -21.93 23.53 3.74
C GLU A 90 -22.05 22.44 4.81
N SER A 91 -22.19 22.86 6.07
CA SER A 91 -22.31 21.96 7.22
C SER A 91 -23.69 21.32 7.27
N GLN A 92 -24.76 22.12 7.15
CA GLN A 92 -26.15 21.60 7.14
C GLN A 92 -26.39 20.57 6.03
N LEU A 93 -25.80 20.81 4.85
CA LEU A 93 -25.98 19.98 3.68
C LEU A 93 -25.48 18.56 3.90
N LEU A 94 -24.27 18.40 4.43
CA LEU A 94 -23.68 17.08 4.64
C LEU A 94 -24.12 16.45 5.97
N GLN A 95 -24.30 17.24 7.03
CA GLN A 95 -24.85 16.74 8.31
C GLN A 95 -26.24 16.13 8.11
N GLY A 96 -27.11 16.79 7.33
CA GLY A 96 -28.44 16.27 7.01
C GLY A 96 -28.43 14.93 6.27
N ARG A 97 -27.36 14.63 5.52
CA ARG A 97 -27.18 13.33 4.85
C ARG A 97 -26.58 12.25 5.75
N LEU A 98 -25.71 12.63 6.69
CA LEU A 98 -25.05 11.69 7.61
C LEU A 98 -25.97 11.24 8.75
N GLY A 99 -26.94 12.07 9.14
CA GLY A 99 -27.92 11.77 10.18
C GLY A 99 -27.39 11.94 11.61
N GLU A 100 -28.30 12.04 12.58
CA GLU A 100 -27.99 12.41 13.97
C GLU A 100 -27.11 11.40 14.71
N GLU A 101 -27.21 10.11 14.37
CA GLU A 101 -26.39 9.06 14.99
C GLU A 101 -24.93 9.17 14.56
N THR A 102 -24.67 9.27 13.26
CA THR A 102 -23.32 9.47 12.71
C THR A 102 -22.70 10.76 13.22
N MET A 103 -23.48 11.84 13.33
CA MET A 103 -22.98 13.11 13.85
C MET A 103 -22.65 13.06 15.35
N ARG A 104 -23.43 12.33 16.16
CA ARG A 104 -23.10 12.11 17.58
C ARG A 104 -21.81 11.28 17.74
N GLU A 105 -21.64 10.26 16.91
CA GLU A 105 -20.41 9.48 16.89
C GLU A 105 -19.22 10.34 16.44
N LEU A 106 -19.37 11.13 15.39
CA LEU A 106 -18.33 12.03 14.88
C LEU A 106 -17.87 13.05 15.93
N ALA A 107 -18.81 13.61 16.70
CA ALA A 107 -18.53 14.56 17.77
C ALA A 107 -17.75 13.95 18.97
N SER A 108 -17.66 12.62 19.05
CA SER A 108 -16.86 11.95 20.09
C SER A 108 -15.36 11.90 19.78
N TYR A 109 -14.97 12.11 18.52
CA TYR A 109 -13.57 12.17 18.10
C TYR A 109 -12.98 13.55 18.42
N ARG A 110 -11.74 13.59 18.93
CA ARG A 110 -11.05 14.84 19.32
C ARG A 110 -10.18 15.39 18.20
N SER A 111 -9.73 14.53 17.30
CA SER A 111 -8.98 14.86 16.11
C SER A 111 -9.53 14.09 14.90
N PRO A 112 -9.47 14.67 13.68
CA PRO A 112 -9.82 13.94 12.47
C PRO A 112 -8.88 12.77 12.18
N HIS A 113 -7.64 12.80 12.69
CA HIS A 113 -6.72 11.66 12.65
C HIS A 113 -7.16 10.48 13.52
N ASP A 114 -8.07 10.72 14.47
CA ASP A 114 -8.62 9.69 15.33
C ASP A 114 -9.82 8.98 14.66
N CYS A 115 -10.32 9.50 13.53
CA CYS A 115 -11.46 8.92 12.84
C CYS A 115 -11.13 7.50 12.39
N THR A 116 -11.96 6.56 12.81
CA THR A 116 -11.83 5.17 12.37
C THR A 116 -12.11 5.06 10.87
N PRO A 117 -11.56 4.04 10.19
CA PRO A 117 -11.90 3.77 8.79
C PRO A 117 -13.42 3.68 8.55
N ALA A 118 -14.17 3.10 9.48
CA ALA A 118 -15.63 3.03 9.41
C ALA A 118 -16.31 4.40 9.48
N MET A 119 -15.78 5.32 10.29
CA MET A 119 -16.25 6.70 10.31
C MET A 119 -15.93 7.40 8.98
N ILE A 120 -14.71 7.23 8.47
CA ILE A 120 -14.29 7.78 7.17
C ILE A 120 -15.21 7.27 6.04
N ASP A 121 -15.58 5.99 6.04
CA ASP A 121 -16.52 5.41 5.07
C ASP A 121 -17.93 6.01 5.19
N LYS A 122 -18.42 6.26 6.42
CA LYS A 122 -19.71 6.95 6.64
C LYS A 122 -19.67 8.38 6.08
N LEU A 123 -18.58 9.11 6.31
CA LEU A 123 -18.38 10.47 5.81
C LEU A 123 -18.36 10.52 4.28
N VAL A 124 -17.58 9.65 3.64
CA VAL A 124 -17.52 9.52 2.17
C VAL A 124 -18.85 9.03 1.61
N GLY A 125 -19.53 8.12 2.30
CA GLY A 125 -20.87 7.65 1.97
C GLY A 125 -21.90 8.77 1.95
N GLY A 126 -21.85 9.70 2.91
CA GLY A 126 -22.72 10.89 2.96
C GLY A 126 -22.54 11.81 1.75
N MET A 127 -21.28 12.07 1.35
CA MET A 127 -20.99 12.87 0.15
C MET A 127 -21.47 12.17 -1.13
N ASN A 128 -21.29 10.85 -1.20
CA ASN A 128 -21.76 10.05 -2.33
C ASN A 128 -23.28 9.99 -2.43
N ALA A 129 -23.98 9.93 -1.31
CA ALA A 129 -25.43 9.98 -1.27
C ALA A 129 -25.95 11.33 -1.80
N LEU A 130 -25.26 12.43 -1.49
CA LEU A 130 -25.57 13.75 -2.01
C LEU A 130 -25.41 13.82 -3.53
N VAL A 131 -24.29 13.33 -4.06
CA VAL A 131 -24.03 13.29 -5.51
C VAL A 131 -25.04 12.41 -6.24
N ALA A 132 -25.39 11.28 -5.64
CA ALA A 132 -26.30 10.29 -6.21
C ALA A 132 -27.75 10.74 -6.24
N ASP A 133 -28.13 11.75 -5.45
CA ASP A 133 -29.46 12.34 -5.43
C ASP A 133 -29.69 13.18 -6.69
N PRO A 134 -30.59 12.76 -7.61
CA PRO A 134 -30.85 13.50 -8.85
C PRO A 134 -31.39 14.91 -8.60
N GLU A 135 -32.09 15.14 -7.48
CA GLU A 135 -32.71 16.41 -7.16
C GLU A 135 -31.76 17.37 -6.45
N PHE A 136 -30.59 16.91 -6.01
CA PHE A 136 -29.65 17.69 -5.18
C PHE A 136 -29.47 19.14 -5.67
N PHE A 137 -29.06 19.33 -6.92
CA PHE A 137 -28.84 20.69 -7.43
C PHE A 137 -30.14 21.50 -7.47
N VAL A 138 -31.23 20.90 -7.96
CA VAL A 138 -32.53 21.58 -8.14
C VAL A 138 -33.12 21.99 -6.79
N ALA A 139 -33.05 21.13 -5.78
CA ALA A 139 -33.55 21.38 -4.43
C ALA A 139 -32.80 22.52 -3.72
N HIS A 140 -31.53 22.75 -4.08
CA HIS A 140 -30.66 23.72 -3.41
C HIS A 140 -30.23 24.90 -4.29
N GLN A 141 -30.74 25.02 -5.53
CA GLN A 141 -30.32 26.03 -6.51
C GLN A 141 -30.50 27.49 -6.05
N GLN A 142 -31.36 27.76 -5.07
CA GLN A 142 -31.51 29.11 -4.50
C GLN A 142 -30.34 29.52 -3.59
N ARG A 143 -29.59 28.53 -3.08
CA ARG A 143 -28.40 28.72 -2.23
C ARG A 143 -27.10 28.44 -3.00
N ILE A 144 -27.17 27.84 -4.19
CA ILE A 144 -26.03 27.52 -5.05
C ILE A 144 -25.95 28.55 -6.18
N ALA A 145 -24.94 29.41 -6.14
CA ALA A 145 -24.70 30.40 -7.21
C ALA A 145 -23.78 29.83 -8.28
N LEU A 146 -24.33 29.50 -9.46
CA LEU A 146 -23.54 29.19 -10.64
C LEU A 146 -23.30 30.47 -11.45
N ASP A 147 -22.21 31.17 -11.14
CA ASP A 147 -21.81 32.39 -11.82
C ASP A 147 -20.44 32.23 -12.52
N ALA A 148 -19.82 33.35 -12.93
CA ALA A 148 -18.52 33.34 -13.60
C ALA A 148 -17.40 32.65 -12.79
N ARG A 149 -17.58 32.39 -11.50
CA ARG A 149 -16.65 31.67 -10.62
C ARG A 149 -16.81 30.15 -10.67
N ALA A 150 -17.88 29.64 -11.29
CA ALA A 150 -18.17 28.20 -11.47
C ALA A 150 -18.35 27.82 -12.95
N PRO A 151 -17.33 28.05 -13.80
CA PRO A 151 -17.47 27.90 -15.24
C PRO A 151 -17.72 26.45 -15.69
N ARG A 152 -17.15 25.43 -15.01
CA ARG A 152 -17.36 24.02 -15.38
C ARG A 152 -18.78 23.59 -15.02
N SER A 153 -19.27 23.99 -13.86
CA SER A 153 -20.66 23.74 -13.47
C SER A 153 -21.64 24.39 -14.44
N LEU A 154 -21.41 25.64 -14.86
CA LEU A 154 -22.23 26.32 -15.86
C LEU A 154 -22.23 25.60 -17.23
N GLU A 155 -21.07 25.15 -17.69
CA GLU A 155 -20.96 24.40 -18.95
C GLU A 155 -21.70 23.06 -18.89
N HIS A 156 -21.52 22.29 -17.81
CA HIS A 156 -22.22 21.03 -17.59
C HIS A 156 -23.74 21.22 -17.52
N GLN A 157 -24.21 22.25 -16.81
CA GLN A 157 -25.63 22.59 -16.75
C GLN A 157 -26.19 22.87 -18.15
N ARG A 158 -25.50 23.69 -18.96
CA ARG A 158 -25.91 23.96 -20.35
C ARG A 158 -25.98 22.71 -21.21
N LYS A 159 -25.00 21.80 -21.09
CA LYS A 159 -25.01 20.51 -21.78
C LYS A 159 -26.22 19.66 -21.38
N LEU A 160 -26.50 19.57 -20.08
CA LEU A 160 -27.66 18.82 -19.57
C LEU A 160 -28.99 19.43 -20.01
N VAL A 161 -29.08 20.76 -20.10
CA VAL A 161 -30.27 21.45 -20.63
C VAL A 161 -30.45 21.16 -22.12
N ALA A 162 -29.38 21.25 -22.91
CA ALA A 162 -29.42 20.92 -24.34
C ALA A 162 -29.81 19.44 -24.60
N GLN A 163 -29.47 18.55 -23.67
CA GLN A 163 -29.85 17.13 -23.70
C GLN A 163 -31.26 16.86 -23.13
N GLY A 164 -31.97 17.88 -22.64
CA GLY A 164 -33.29 17.74 -22.02
C GLY A 164 -33.29 17.01 -20.66
N ARG A 165 -32.12 16.81 -20.05
CA ARG A 165 -31.94 16.17 -18.73
C ARG A 165 -32.21 17.15 -17.59
N LEU A 166 -31.92 18.43 -17.84
CA LEU A 166 -32.40 19.57 -17.08
C LEU A 166 -33.27 20.42 -18.00
N VAL A 167 -34.21 21.17 -17.44
CA VAL A 167 -35.06 22.10 -18.20
C VAL A 167 -35.24 23.40 -17.44
N GLU A 168 -35.41 24.50 -18.15
CA GLU A 168 -35.74 25.78 -17.55
C GLU A 168 -37.26 25.97 -17.48
N ARG A 169 -37.78 26.28 -16.29
CA ARG A 169 -39.20 26.54 -16.02
C ARG A 169 -39.31 27.73 -15.08
N ASP A 170 -40.04 28.76 -15.49
CA ASP A 170 -40.29 29.98 -14.69
C ASP A 170 -39.00 30.62 -14.13
N GLY A 171 -37.94 30.65 -14.95
CA GLY A 171 -36.64 31.22 -14.57
C GLY A 171 -35.84 30.37 -13.56
N ARG A 172 -36.22 29.10 -13.36
CA ARG A 172 -35.52 28.13 -12.50
C ARG A 172 -35.20 26.86 -13.28
N ILE A 173 -34.19 26.14 -12.80
CA ILE A 173 -33.84 24.83 -13.35
C ILE A 173 -34.69 23.76 -12.67
N ALA A 174 -35.28 22.86 -13.45
CA ALA A 174 -36.00 21.69 -13.00
C ALA A 174 -35.43 20.42 -13.65
N LEU A 175 -35.72 19.27 -13.07
CA LEU A 175 -35.38 17.99 -13.70
C LEU A 175 -36.20 17.78 -14.98
N GLY A 176 -35.51 17.38 -16.04
CA GLY A 176 -36.08 16.97 -17.32
C GLY A 176 -36.26 15.45 -17.38
N ALA A 177 -35.93 14.85 -18.53
CA ALA A 177 -35.96 13.40 -18.70
C ALA A 177 -34.72 12.76 -18.05
N VAL A 178 -34.91 12.10 -16.91
CA VAL A 178 -33.84 11.47 -16.11
C VAL A 178 -34.08 9.96 -15.97
N ASP A 179 -34.33 9.31 -17.10
CA ASP A 179 -34.55 7.87 -17.16
C ASP A 179 -33.28 7.16 -17.63
N GLY A 180 -32.91 6.09 -16.92
CA GLY A 180 -31.72 5.29 -17.21
C GLY A 180 -30.44 5.77 -16.54
N ASP A 181 -29.46 4.87 -16.47
CA ASP A 181 -28.20 5.07 -15.75
C ASP A 181 -27.34 6.17 -16.37
N ASP A 182 -27.33 6.30 -17.70
CA ASP A 182 -26.57 7.33 -18.42
C ASP A 182 -27.03 8.76 -18.10
N ALA A 183 -28.33 8.95 -17.85
CA ALA A 183 -28.89 10.24 -17.47
C ALA A 183 -28.54 10.57 -16.01
N ARG A 184 -28.65 9.58 -15.13
CA ARG A 184 -28.29 9.71 -13.70
C ARG A 184 -26.81 9.94 -13.51
N ASP A 185 -25.96 9.25 -14.25
CA ASP A 185 -24.51 9.42 -14.17
C ASP A 185 -24.06 10.79 -14.65
N ALA A 186 -24.65 11.33 -15.72
CA ALA A 186 -24.34 12.71 -16.12
C ALA A 186 -24.78 13.75 -15.10
N LEU A 187 -25.90 13.53 -14.40
CA LEU A 187 -26.29 14.38 -13.27
C LEU A 187 -25.32 14.25 -12.09
N ARG A 188 -24.89 13.03 -11.75
CA ARG A 188 -23.88 12.80 -10.72
C ARG A 188 -22.58 13.54 -11.05
N TRP A 189 -22.10 13.48 -12.29
CA TRP A 189 -20.94 14.25 -12.74
C TRP A 189 -21.12 15.76 -12.60
N PHE A 190 -22.29 16.26 -12.95
CA PHE A 190 -22.63 17.65 -12.72
C PHE A 190 -22.62 18.01 -11.22
N HIS A 191 -23.20 17.17 -10.36
CA HIS A 191 -23.21 17.37 -8.91
C HIS A 191 -21.83 17.35 -8.27
N VAL A 192 -20.95 16.43 -8.68
CA VAL A 192 -19.53 16.44 -8.28
C VAL A 192 -18.88 17.77 -8.66
N THR A 193 -19.08 18.22 -9.90
CA THR A 193 -18.51 19.48 -10.40
C THR A 193 -19.01 20.69 -9.58
N VAL A 194 -20.30 20.71 -9.23
CA VAL A 194 -20.89 21.77 -8.38
C VAL A 194 -20.30 21.74 -6.97
N LEU A 195 -20.14 20.56 -6.37
CA LEU A 195 -19.54 20.43 -5.04
C LEU A 195 -18.08 20.89 -5.04
N GLU A 196 -17.31 20.58 -6.08
CA GLU A 196 -15.92 21.00 -6.23
C GLU A 196 -15.73 22.50 -6.52
N GLU A 197 -16.61 23.13 -7.30
CA GLU A 197 -16.42 24.53 -7.71
C GLU A 197 -17.09 25.53 -6.76
N VAL A 198 -18.20 25.12 -6.14
CA VAL A 198 -19.14 26.07 -5.51
C VAL A 198 -19.26 25.84 -4.02
N ILE A 199 -19.42 24.60 -3.58
CA ILE A 199 -19.81 24.30 -2.18
C ILE A 199 -18.60 23.98 -1.31
N TYR A 200 -17.68 23.15 -1.79
CA TYR A 200 -16.48 22.73 -1.07
C TYR A 200 -15.16 23.02 -1.81
N PRO A 201 -15.01 24.19 -2.46
CA PRO A 201 -13.88 24.45 -3.36
C PRO A 201 -12.53 24.56 -2.67
N SER A 202 -12.49 24.76 -1.35
CA SER A 202 -11.25 24.87 -0.59
C SER A 202 -10.60 23.52 -0.27
N PHE A 203 -11.38 22.42 -0.17
CA PHE A 203 -10.86 21.14 0.34
C PHE A 203 -11.16 19.91 -0.54
N LEU A 204 -12.13 20.00 -1.46
CA LEU A 204 -12.26 19.03 -2.54
C LEU A 204 -11.36 19.39 -3.75
N LYS A 205 -10.63 20.50 -3.67
CA LYS A 205 -9.66 20.86 -4.71
C LYS A 205 -8.32 20.14 -4.53
N LYS A 206 -8.21 18.92 -5.06
CA LYS A 206 -7.01 18.48 -5.79
C LYS A 206 -7.48 17.76 -7.04
N GLY A 207 -6.94 18.20 -8.17
CA GLY A 207 -7.12 17.52 -9.45
C GLY A 207 -8.23 18.14 -10.27
N GLY A 208 -7.90 19.21 -11.00
CA GLY A 208 -8.73 19.64 -12.13
C GLY A 208 -8.98 18.49 -13.09
N THR A 209 -10.02 18.66 -13.92
CA THR A 209 -10.33 17.87 -15.11
C THR A 209 -9.07 17.28 -15.77
N THR A 210 -9.02 15.96 -15.91
CA THR A 210 -8.36 15.37 -17.07
C THR A 210 -9.20 14.19 -17.54
N GLU A 211 -9.43 14.14 -18.85
CA GLU A 211 -10.20 13.12 -19.54
C GLU A 211 -9.43 11.79 -19.57
N PHE A 212 -10.08 10.67 -19.17
CA PHE A 212 -9.45 9.33 -19.14
C PHE A 212 -10.13 8.28 -20.04
N ARG A 213 -11.06 8.67 -20.91
CA ARG A 213 -11.33 7.89 -22.14
C ARG A 213 -10.03 7.67 -22.94
N ASP A 214 -9.14 8.65 -22.86
CA ASP A 214 -7.85 8.72 -23.54
C ASP A 214 -6.87 7.58 -23.18
N VAL A 215 -6.75 7.06 -21.95
CA VAL A 215 -5.72 6.03 -21.68
C VAL A 215 -6.06 4.67 -22.27
N THR A 216 -7.34 4.30 -22.32
CA THR A 216 -7.75 3.01 -22.93
C THR A 216 -7.71 3.08 -24.45
N GLU A 217 -8.00 4.26 -25.02
CA GLU A 217 -7.88 4.58 -26.43
C GLU A 217 -6.41 4.81 -26.86
N ALA A 218 -5.55 5.29 -25.96
CA ALA A 218 -4.13 5.55 -26.21
C ALA A 218 -3.21 4.38 -25.83
N CYS A 219 -3.69 3.43 -25.02
CA CYS A 219 -3.01 2.20 -24.65
C CYS A 219 -3.80 0.96 -25.14
N GLN A 220 -4.09 0.91 -26.43
CA GLN A 220 -4.96 -0.11 -27.03
C GLN A 220 -4.38 -1.52 -26.91
N VAL A 221 -3.06 -1.66 -27.06
CA VAL A 221 -2.36 -2.95 -26.96
C VAL A 221 -2.46 -3.45 -25.53
N THR A 222 -2.04 -2.64 -24.56
CA THR A 222 -2.15 -2.98 -23.13
C THR A 222 -3.59 -3.33 -22.77
N THR A 223 -4.55 -2.50 -23.18
CA THR A 223 -5.99 -2.70 -22.93
C THR A 223 -6.51 -4.01 -23.54
N SER A 224 -6.06 -4.40 -24.73
CA SER A 224 -6.50 -5.62 -25.41
C SER A 224 -6.02 -6.90 -24.72
N ILE A 225 -4.85 -6.85 -24.07
CA ILE A 225 -4.25 -7.97 -23.35
C ILE A 225 -4.91 -8.12 -21.98
N VAL A 226 -5.00 -7.02 -21.22
CA VAL A 226 -5.50 -7.06 -19.83
C VAL A 226 -6.96 -7.52 -19.76
N LYS A 227 -7.79 -7.19 -20.75
CA LYS A 227 -9.18 -7.67 -20.88
C LYS A 227 -9.31 -9.20 -20.93
N LYS A 228 -8.24 -9.92 -21.27
CA LYS A 228 -8.22 -11.39 -21.37
C LYS A 228 -7.68 -12.06 -20.10
N ILE A 229 -7.15 -11.29 -19.15
CA ILE A 229 -6.56 -11.82 -17.92
C ILE A 229 -7.67 -12.30 -16.98
N ARG A 230 -7.66 -13.59 -16.65
CA ARG A 230 -8.62 -14.16 -15.71
C ARG A 230 -8.29 -13.70 -14.28
N GLY A 231 -9.33 -13.40 -13.49
CA GLY A 231 -9.16 -12.93 -12.12
C GLY A 231 -8.43 -11.59 -12.03
N LEU A 232 -8.39 -10.77 -13.08
CA LEU A 232 -7.78 -9.44 -13.03
C LEU A 232 -8.50 -8.55 -12.00
N ARG A 233 -7.74 -7.88 -11.14
CA ARG A 233 -8.25 -6.98 -10.10
C ARG A 233 -7.89 -5.52 -10.37
N SER A 234 -6.67 -5.26 -10.80
CA SER A 234 -6.21 -3.92 -11.18
C SER A 234 -5.00 -4.02 -12.09
N VAL A 235 -4.79 -2.99 -12.90
CA VAL A 235 -3.57 -2.82 -13.69
C VAL A 235 -3.21 -1.34 -13.76
N TRP A 236 -1.94 -1.00 -13.67
CA TRP A 236 -1.49 0.40 -13.78
C TRP A 236 -0.03 0.49 -14.17
N PHE A 237 0.32 1.56 -14.89
CA PHE A 237 1.72 1.94 -15.02
C PHE A 237 2.17 2.61 -13.72
N SER A 238 3.29 2.18 -13.17
CA SER A 238 3.92 2.80 -12.01
C SER A 238 5.28 3.34 -12.41
N CYS A 239 5.46 4.65 -12.22
CA CYS A 239 6.68 5.37 -12.50
C CYS A 239 7.32 5.81 -11.18
N LEU A 240 8.55 5.38 -10.95
CA LEU A 240 9.32 5.67 -9.75
C LEU A 240 10.52 6.56 -10.11
N ALA A 241 10.69 7.67 -9.39
CA ALA A 241 11.75 8.64 -9.66
C ALA A 241 13.17 8.10 -9.34
N PRO A 242 14.23 8.71 -9.89
CA PRO A 242 15.61 8.44 -9.52
C PRO A 242 15.84 8.56 -8.02
N GLY A 243 16.63 7.65 -7.45
CA GLY A 243 16.98 7.67 -6.03
C GLY A 243 15.83 7.32 -5.08
N SER A 244 14.63 7.02 -5.57
CA SER A 244 13.51 6.63 -4.72
C SER A 244 13.78 5.32 -4.00
N HIS A 245 13.31 5.26 -2.77
CA HIS A 245 13.24 4.07 -1.97
C HIS A 245 11.84 3.96 -1.37
N ILE A 246 11.20 2.84 -1.64
CA ILE A 246 9.91 2.48 -1.05
C ILE A 246 10.24 1.62 0.15
N LYS A 247 9.98 2.17 1.34
CA LYS A 247 10.28 1.52 2.62
C LYS A 247 9.59 0.17 2.73
N VAL A 248 10.09 -0.67 3.61
CA VAL A 248 9.48 -1.97 3.91
C VAL A 248 7.99 -1.82 4.26
N HIS A 249 7.14 -2.55 3.54
CA HIS A 249 5.68 -2.54 3.74
C HIS A 249 5.06 -3.86 3.28
N THR A 250 3.77 -4.02 3.55
CA THR A 250 2.95 -5.14 3.07
C THR A 250 1.74 -4.59 2.32
N GLY A 251 1.26 -5.37 1.35
CA GLY A 251 -0.07 -5.22 0.79
C GLY A 251 -1.13 -5.65 1.80
N ASN A 252 -2.35 -5.15 1.61
CA ASN A 252 -3.46 -5.37 2.54
C ASN A 252 -4.44 -6.47 2.08
N ASP A 253 -4.22 -7.07 0.90
CA ASP A 253 -5.14 -8.05 0.30
C ASP A 253 -4.45 -9.41 0.05
N ALA A 254 -4.61 -10.32 1.01
CA ALA A 254 -4.10 -11.69 0.90
C ALA A 254 -4.87 -12.57 -0.11
N THR A 255 -5.91 -12.05 -0.76
CA THR A 255 -6.63 -12.77 -1.84
C THR A 255 -6.02 -12.54 -3.21
N MET A 256 -4.98 -11.71 -3.30
CA MET A 256 -4.41 -11.22 -4.55
C MET A 256 -2.94 -11.63 -4.70
N LEU A 257 -2.46 -11.69 -5.94
CA LEU A 257 -1.04 -11.78 -6.29
C LEU A 257 -0.70 -10.62 -7.22
N ARG A 258 0.51 -10.06 -7.06
CA ARG A 258 0.99 -8.94 -7.87
C ARG A 258 2.03 -9.39 -8.87
N CYS A 259 1.79 -9.07 -10.14
CA CYS A 259 2.73 -9.25 -11.23
C CYS A 259 3.33 -7.89 -11.61
N HIS A 260 4.65 -7.81 -11.76
CA HIS A 260 5.33 -6.66 -12.34
C HIS A 260 5.92 -7.03 -13.69
N LEU A 261 5.64 -6.26 -14.74
CA LEU A 261 6.39 -6.26 -16.00
C LEU A 261 7.33 -5.05 -16.03
N GLY A 262 8.64 -5.27 -16.20
CA GLY A 262 9.61 -4.19 -16.40
C GLY A 262 9.42 -3.52 -17.75
N LEU A 263 9.18 -2.20 -17.78
CA LEU A 263 8.99 -1.44 -19.03
C LEU A 263 10.19 -0.57 -19.36
N ILE A 264 10.59 0.30 -18.43
CA ILE A 264 11.77 1.16 -18.53
C ILE A 264 12.55 0.95 -17.24
N VAL A 265 13.70 0.29 -17.32
CA VAL A 265 14.44 -0.11 -16.12
C VAL A 265 15.88 0.40 -16.23
N PRO A 266 16.13 1.68 -15.89
CA PRO A 266 17.48 2.20 -15.89
C PRO A 266 18.24 1.66 -14.69
N GLY A 267 19.48 1.21 -14.91
CA GLY A 267 20.44 0.89 -13.85
C GLY A 267 19.98 -0.20 -12.89
N ASN A 268 20.34 -0.05 -11.61
CA ASN A 268 20.13 -1.06 -10.57
C ASN A 268 18.83 -0.79 -9.79
N ALA A 269 17.72 -1.31 -10.30
CA ALA A 269 16.42 -1.29 -9.66
C ALA A 269 16.17 -2.64 -8.98
N VAL A 270 16.07 -2.65 -7.64
CA VAL A 270 16.01 -3.90 -6.86
C VAL A 270 14.78 -3.90 -5.96
N MET A 271 14.12 -5.04 -5.87
CA MET A 271 13.10 -5.32 -4.87
C MET A 271 13.57 -6.46 -3.98
N ALA A 272 13.32 -6.28 -2.69
CA ALA A 272 13.35 -7.33 -1.69
C ALA A 272 11.92 -7.82 -1.46
N VAL A 273 11.71 -9.14 -1.41
CA VAL A 273 10.45 -9.74 -0.94
C VAL A 273 10.77 -10.83 0.06
N GLY A 274 10.14 -10.78 1.22
CA GLY A 274 10.30 -11.75 2.31
C GLY A 274 10.13 -11.10 3.68
N SER A 275 9.75 -11.88 4.67
CA SER A 275 9.66 -11.44 6.06
C SER A 275 11.06 -11.23 6.65
N HIS A 276 11.20 -10.20 7.47
CA HIS A 276 12.32 -10.07 8.43
C HIS A 276 11.91 -10.48 9.84
N LEU A 277 10.63 -10.77 10.02
CA LEU A 277 10.04 -11.14 11.28
C LEU A 277 9.98 -12.65 11.39
N VAL A 278 10.43 -13.13 12.54
CA VAL A 278 10.20 -14.46 13.07
C VAL A 278 8.75 -14.52 13.55
N SER A 279 8.03 -15.53 13.11
CA SER A 279 6.71 -15.93 13.59
C SER A 279 6.83 -17.22 14.40
N PRO A 280 5.92 -17.51 15.33
CA PRO A 280 5.80 -18.83 15.95
C PRO A 280 5.73 -19.99 14.94
N ASN A 281 5.17 -19.74 13.76
CA ASN A 281 5.08 -20.71 12.67
C ASN A 281 6.43 -20.98 11.97
N ASP A 282 7.47 -20.18 12.23
CA ASP A 282 8.81 -20.40 11.68
C ASP A 282 9.61 -21.43 12.50
N PHE A 283 9.20 -21.72 13.73
CA PHE A 283 9.81 -22.76 14.55
C PHE A 283 9.35 -24.15 14.07
N LYS A 284 10.27 -24.90 13.45
CA LYS A 284 9.99 -26.26 12.97
C LYS A 284 9.78 -27.29 14.08
N ASP A 285 10.38 -27.03 15.24
CA ASP A 285 10.21 -27.81 16.46
C ASP A 285 10.03 -26.83 17.61
N VAL A 286 8.77 -26.54 17.96
CA VAL A 286 8.47 -25.55 19.00
C VAL A 286 8.97 -25.99 20.38
N ASP A 287 9.06 -27.29 20.66
CA ASP A 287 9.53 -27.81 21.95
C ASP A 287 11.03 -27.56 22.14
N SER A 288 11.79 -27.43 21.06
CA SER A 288 13.21 -27.07 21.11
C SER A 288 13.49 -25.63 21.59
N VAL A 289 12.45 -24.80 21.79
CA VAL A 289 12.57 -23.50 22.48
C VAL A 289 12.75 -23.67 23.99
N LEU A 290 12.17 -24.72 24.60
CA LEU A 290 12.18 -24.92 26.05
C LEU A 290 13.60 -25.09 26.64
N PRO A 291 14.53 -25.85 26.01
CA PRO A 291 15.92 -25.90 26.47
C PRO A 291 16.64 -24.55 26.47
N LEU A 292 16.24 -23.59 25.62
CA LEU A 292 16.89 -22.28 25.53
C LEU A 292 16.56 -21.38 26.72
N VAL A 293 15.38 -21.54 27.33
CA VAL A 293 14.99 -20.76 28.51
C VAL A 293 15.47 -21.39 29.83
N ALA A 294 16.07 -22.59 29.79
CA ALA A 294 16.58 -23.27 30.97
C ALA A 294 17.66 -22.43 31.69
N ALA A 295 17.60 -22.36 33.02
CA ALA A 295 18.44 -21.49 33.83
C ALA A 295 19.95 -21.73 33.67
N GLY A 296 20.37 -22.96 33.34
CA GLY A 296 21.78 -23.33 33.15
C GLY A 296 22.28 -23.28 31.71
N ASN A 297 21.46 -22.89 30.73
CA ASN A 297 21.87 -22.86 29.32
C ASN A 297 22.57 -21.53 28.99
N ASP A 298 23.87 -21.54 28.73
CA ASP A 298 24.63 -20.33 28.39
C ASP A 298 24.95 -20.19 26.89
N SER A 299 24.24 -20.94 26.05
CA SER A 299 24.34 -20.76 24.60
C SER A 299 23.95 -19.33 24.20
N LEU A 300 24.52 -18.86 23.08
CA LEU A 300 24.17 -17.56 22.49
C LEU A 300 22.64 -17.36 22.35
N PRO A 301 21.87 -18.26 21.71
CA PRO A 301 20.41 -18.11 21.65
C PRO A 301 19.73 -18.04 23.02
N ALA A 302 20.20 -18.79 24.03
CA ALA A 302 19.66 -18.73 25.38
C ALA A 302 19.92 -17.37 26.06
N ARG A 303 21.13 -16.80 25.91
CA ARG A 303 21.44 -15.44 26.39
C ARG A 303 20.57 -14.39 25.72
N LEU A 304 20.42 -14.46 24.40
CA LEU A 304 19.60 -13.51 23.63
C LEU A 304 18.12 -13.55 24.04
N LEU A 305 17.57 -14.74 24.25
CA LEU A 305 16.21 -14.87 24.74
C LEU A 305 16.05 -14.33 26.17
N ARG A 306 17.00 -14.60 27.07
CA ARG A 306 16.98 -14.05 28.44
C ARG A 306 17.04 -12.52 28.47
N GLU A 307 17.84 -11.92 27.60
CA GLU A 307 17.93 -10.46 27.54
C GLU A 307 16.70 -9.81 26.89
N ALA A 308 15.97 -10.54 26.03
CA ALA A 308 14.85 -10.00 25.27
C ALA A 308 13.49 -10.25 25.91
N LEU A 309 13.32 -11.34 26.67
CA LEU A 309 12.06 -11.71 27.31
C LEU A 309 11.97 -11.22 28.76
N PRO A 310 10.79 -10.79 29.23
CA PRO A 310 10.52 -10.59 30.65
C PRO A 310 10.74 -11.87 31.46
N GLU A 311 11.23 -11.74 32.70
CA GLU A 311 11.48 -12.90 33.58
C GLU A 311 10.19 -13.71 33.87
N ASP A 312 9.02 -13.08 33.81
CA ASP A 312 7.73 -13.77 33.96
C ASP A 312 7.46 -14.74 32.79
N ASP A 313 7.77 -14.34 31.55
CA ASP A 313 7.62 -15.19 30.38
C ASP A 313 8.66 -16.34 30.39
N LEU A 314 9.89 -16.05 30.82
CA LEU A 314 10.92 -17.07 31.01
C LEU A 314 10.50 -18.11 32.05
N ARG A 315 9.97 -17.68 33.21
CA ARG A 315 9.46 -18.57 34.25
C ARG A 315 8.29 -19.41 33.77
N ALA A 316 7.35 -18.81 33.03
CA ALA A 316 6.22 -19.53 32.46
C ALA A 316 6.68 -20.59 31.45
N LEU A 317 7.57 -20.24 30.52
CA LEU A 317 8.13 -21.18 29.54
C LEU A 317 8.85 -22.36 30.22
N ARG A 318 9.63 -22.12 31.28
CA ARG A 318 10.29 -23.19 32.06
C ARG A 318 9.31 -24.16 32.73
N GLY A 319 8.05 -23.76 32.91
CA GLY A 319 7.00 -24.61 33.49
C GLY A 319 6.43 -25.65 32.52
N PHE A 320 6.62 -25.48 31.21
CA PHE A 320 6.16 -26.43 30.21
C PHE A 320 7.16 -27.58 30.05
N SER A 321 6.66 -28.81 30.02
CA SER A 321 7.43 -30.00 29.60
C SER A 321 7.37 -30.24 28.09
N SER A 322 6.34 -29.71 27.43
CA SER A 322 6.15 -29.65 25.98
C SER A 322 5.16 -28.52 25.67
N LEU A 323 5.42 -27.72 24.64
CA LEU A 323 4.50 -26.73 24.09
C LEU A 323 3.51 -27.36 23.10
N THR A 324 3.83 -28.52 22.52
CA THR A 324 2.92 -29.26 21.60
C THR A 324 1.98 -30.21 22.30
N ARG A 325 2.33 -30.72 23.49
CA ARG A 325 1.60 -31.80 24.21
C ARG A 325 1.21 -31.38 25.63
N THR A 326 0.92 -30.11 25.84
CA THR A 326 0.44 -29.55 27.11
C THR A 326 -1.10 -29.55 27.20
N ASP A 327 -1.59 -29.50 28.44
CA ASP A 327 -2.98 -29.23 28.82
C ASP A 327 -3.38 -27.74 28.72
N ASP A 328 -2.42 -26.82 28.55
CA ASP A 328 -2.63 -25.38 28.31
C ASP A 328 -2.09 -24.92 26.94
N PRO A 329 -2.76 -25.29 25.83
CA PRO A 329 -2.30 -24.96 24.48
C PRO A 329 -2.34 -23.45 24.19
N ASP A 330 -3.34 -22.73 24.72
CA ASP A 330 -3.47 -21.29 24.52
C ASP A 330 -2.36 -20.51 25.24
N GLY A 331 -2.03 -20.91 26.47
CA GLY A 331 -0.90 -20.36 27.20
C GLY A 331 0.43 -20.66 26.50
N ALA A 332 0.65 -21.89 26.04
CA ALA A 332 1.85 -22.25 25.28
C ALA A 332 2.00 -21.42 24.00
N TRP A 333 0.92 -21.26 23.24
CA TRP A 333 0.93 -20.46 22.01
C TRP A 333 1.21 -18.99 22.28
N LYS A 334 0.60 -18.42 23.32
CA LYS A 334 0.87 -17.05 23.76
C LYS A 334 2.34 -16.83 24.09
N ARG A 335 3.00 -17.77 24.78
CA ARG A 335 4.43 -17.65 25.12
C ARG A 335 5.33 -17.81 23.90
N LEU A 336 4.99 -18.69 22.97
CA LEU A 336 5.72 -18.83 21.71
C LEU A 336 5.64 -17.53 20.88
N TRP A 337 4.50 -16.84 20.92
CA TRP A 337 4.33 -15.52 20.32
C TRP A 337 5.22 -14.46 20.99
N ALA A 338 5.27 -14.43 22.31
CA ALA A 338 6.18 -13.53 23.04
C ALA A 338 7.66 -13.77 22.68
N VAL A 339 8.06 -15.04 22.50
CA VAL A 339 9.42 -15.39 22.00
C VAL A 339 9.66 -14.77 20.62
N ALA A 340 8.73 -14.95 19.69
CA ALA A 340 8.86 -14.40 18.34
C ALA A 340 8.93 -12.85 18.33
N GLU A 341 8.09 -12.17 19.10
CA GLU A 341 8.09 -10.71 19.26
C GLU A 341 9.40 -10.19 19.88
N ALA A 342 9.92 -10.87 20.89
CA ALA A 342 11.19 -10.53 21.52
C ALA A 342 12.36 -10.64 20.53
N LEU A 343 12.37 -11.66 19.67
CA LEU A 343 13.36 -11.80 18.61
C LEU A 343 13.22 -10.70 17.55
N ASN A 344 11.99 -10.38 17.13
CA ASN A 344 11.73 -9.32 16.15
C ASN A 344 12.19 -7.96 16.65
N THR A 345 11.88 -7.63 17.90
CA THR A 345 12.34 -6.39 18.55
C THR A 345 13.86 -6.27 18.49
N ARG A 346 14.60 -7.37 18.67
CA ARG A 346 16.07 -7.39 18.58
C ARG A 346 16.58 -7.29 17.15
N ILE A 347 15.90 -7.91 16.18
CA ILE A 347 16.24 -7.80 14.76
C ILE A 347 16.04 -6.35 14.26
N GLU A 348 14.97 -5.69 14.71
CA GLU A 348 14.59 -4.33 14.32
C GLU A 348 15.45 -3.23 14.96
N GLN A 349 16.11 -3.49 16.10
CA GLN A 349 16.95 -2.51 16.78
C GLN A 349 18.18 -2.12 15.93
N PRO A 350 18.24 -0.88 15.38
CA PRO A 350 19.38 -0.45 14.59
C PRO A 350 20.60 -0.32 15.50
N GLY A 351 21.70 -0.98 15.15
CA GLY A 351 22.91 -0.98 15.99
C GLY A 351 22.89 -1.99 17.13
N PHE A 352 21.93 -2.95 17.15
CA PHE A 352 22.08 -4.19 17.91
C PHE A 352 23.20 -5.04 17.28
N CYS A 353 24.43 -4.55 17.38
CA CYS A 353 25.65 -5.23 16.97
C CYS A 353 26.15 -5.98 18.19
N LEU A 354 25.63 -7.19 18.40
CA LEU A 354 26.35 -8.16 19.22
C LEU A 354 27.78 -8.26 18.70
N PRO A 355 28.78 -8.60 19.53
CA PRO A 355 30.06 -9.01 18.99
C PRO A 355 29.80 -10.27 18.13
N TYR A 356 29.63 -10.09 16.82
CA TYR A 356 29.37 -11.15 15.83
C TYR A 356 30.47 -12.23 15.87
N ARG A 357 31.60 -11.93 16.52
CA ARG A 357 32.76 -12.79 16.80
C ARG A 357 32.53 -13.87 17.87
N ASP A 358 31.55 -13.70 18.76
CA ASP A 358 31.27 -14.69 19.82
C ASP A 358 30.43 -15.88 19.31
N ALA A 359 29.88 -15.79 18.09
CA ALA A 359 29.14 -16.86 17.46
C ALA A 359 30.09 -17.72 16.59
N ALA A 360 30.51 -18.87 17.13
CA ALA A 360 31.31 -19.83 16.36
C ALA A 360 30.58 -20.19 15.05
N PRO A 361 31.25 -20.11 13.89
CA PRO A 361 30.63 -20.45 12.61
C PRO A 361 30.20 -21.91 12.62
N ARG A 362 28.93 -22.19 12.30
CA ARG A 362 28.55 -23.50 11.77
C ARG A 362 28.80 -23.46 10.27
N HIS A 363 29.62 -24.39 9.77
CA HIS A 363 29.90 -24.56 8.35
C HIS A 363 28.59 -24.58 7.54
N ALA A 364 28.51 -23.72 6.51
CA ALA A 364 27.52 -23.65 5.43
C ALA A 364 26.58 -22.42 5.37
N ALA A 365 27.06 -21.20 5.67
CA ALA A 365 26.35 -20.00 5.22
C ALA A 365 27.34 -18.89 4.77
N PRO A 366 27.67 -18.79 3.47
CA PRO A 366 28.60 -17.78 2.97
C PRO A 366 27.99 -16.36 2.98
N VAL A 367 26.66 -16.24 3.05
CA VAL A 367 25.94 -14.97 2.86
C VAL A 367 26.20 -13.99 4.01
N PHE A 368 26.17 -14.43 5.26
CA PHE A 368 26.51 -13.56 6.40
C PHE A 368 27.95 -13.03 6.31
N GLU A 369 28.93 -13.89 6.04
CA GLU A 369 30.36 -13.49 5.99
C GLU A 369 30.65 -12.54 4.81
N GLU A 370 30.10 -12.82 3.63
CA GLU A 370 30.22 -11.94 2.46
C GLU A 370 29.57 -10.56 2.72
N THR A 371 28.38 -10.57 3.33
CA THR A 371 27.67 -9.34 3.69
C THR A 371 28.45 -8.55 4.74
N PHE A 372 28.92 -9.21 5.79
CA PHE A 372 29.70 -8.60 6.86
C PHE A 372 30.96 -7.92 6.29
N ALA A 373 31.72 -8.63 5.45
CA ALA A 373 32.92 -8.11 4.81
C ALA A 373 32.61 -6.91 3.88
N ARG A 374 31.53 -6.97 3.10
CA ARG A 374 31.07 -5.87 2.25
C ARG A 374 30.74 -4.62 3.08
N LEU A 375 30.03 -4.78 4.20
CA LEU A 375 29.62 -3.67 5.05
C LEU A 375 30.80 -3.04 5.79
N GLN A 376 31.82 -3.82 6.17
CA GLN A 376 33.08 -3.27 6.66
C GLN A 376 33.80 -2.46 5.59
N ALA A 377 33.90 -2.97 4.36
CA ALA A 377 34.54 -2.27 3.25
C ALA A 377 33.80 -0.96 2.88
N ALA A 378 32.47 -0.94 3.02
CA ALA A 378 31.64 0.24 2.79
C ALA A 378 31.65 1.25 3.94
N GLY A 379 32.35 0.98 5.05
CA GLY A 379 32.36 1.83 6.23
C GLY A 379 31.05 1.84 7.03
N VAL A 380 30.14 0.91 6.76
CA VAL A 380 28.88 0.71 7.51
C VAL A 380 29.18 0.05 8.86
N LEU A 381 30.17 -0.85 8.88
CA LEU A 381 30.71 -1.46 10.09
C LEU A 381 32.14 -0.99 10.34
N THR A 382 32.50 -0.86 11.60
CA THR A 382 33.89 -0.66 12.02
C THR A 382 34.72 -1.92 11.75
N ALA A 383 36.05 -1.81 11.81
CA ALA A 383 36.95 -2.97 11.74
C ALA A 383 36.68 -4.01 12.85
N LYS A 384 36.00 -3.59 13.95
CA LYS A 384 35.59 -4.47 15.05
C LYS A 384 34.21 -5.11 14.82
N GLY A 385 33.48 -4.72 13.77
CA GLY A 385 32.13 -5.21 13.47
C GLY A 385 31.02 -4.44 14.17
N GLU A 386 31.33 -3.27 14.73
CA GLU A 386 30.33 -2.39 15.35
C GLU A 386 29.68 -1.51 14.28
N ALA A 387 28.44 -1.10 14.46
CA ALA A 387 27.82 -0.10 13.58
C ALA A 387 28.60 1.21 13.60
N ALA A 388 28.96 1.75 12.44
CA ALA A 388 29.55 3.07 12.35
C ALA A 388 28.49 4.15 12.74
N PRO A 389 28.86 5.22 13.46
CA PRO A 389 27.92 6.29 13.81
C PRO A 389 27.19 6.89 12.60
N SER A 390 27.92 7.12 11.51
CA SER A 390 27.35 7.59 10.24
C SER A 390 26.34 6.63 9.63
N ALA A 391 26.52 5.32 9.82
CA ALA A 391 25.57 4.32 9.37
C ALA A 391 24.27 4.36 10.19
N LEU A 392 24.38 4.55 11.50
CA LEU A 392 23.22 4.70 12.40
C LEU A 392 22.44 5.99 12.15
N GLU A 393 23.10 7.06 11.70
CA GLU A 393 22.47 8.34 11.36
C GLU A 393 21.75 8.27 9.99
N SER A 394 22.29 7.50 9.04
CA SER A 394 21.71 7.31 7.71
C SER A 394 20.63 6.21 7.66
N GLU A 395 19.56 6.43 6.89
CA GLU A 395 18.52 5.41 6.67
C GLU A 395 19.08 4.16 5.98
N ALA A 396 19.85 4.35 4.90
CA ALA A 396 20.50 3.26 4.18
C ALA A 396 21.49 2.45 5.05
N GLY A 397 22.23 3.11 5.95
CA GLY A 397 23.11 2.41 6.89
C GLY A 397 22.34 1.61 7.93
N ARG A 398 21.22 2.14 8.45
CA ARG A 398 20.34 1.39 9.36
C ARG A 398 19.71 0.17 8.69
N GLU A 399 19.33 0.26 7.42
CA GLU A 399 18.83 -0.88 6.63
C GLU A 399 19.88 -1.99 6.47
N GLU A 400 21.11 -1.62 6.11
CA GLU A 400 22.20 -2.59 5.95
C GLU A 400 22.55 -3.28 7.27
N LEU A 401 22.48 -2.55 8.39
CA LEU A 401 22.66 -3.11 9.74
C LEU A 401 21.49 -4.04 10.14
N HIS A 402 20.25 -3.65 9.81
CA HIS A 402 19.07 -4.49 10.03
C HIS A 402 19.15 -5.80 9.21
N TYR A 403 19.64 -5.72 7.97
CA TYR A 403 19.89 -6.89 7.12
C TYR A 403 20.91 -7.84 7.75
N LEU A 404 22.04 -7.29 8.22
CA LEU A 404 23.07 -8.07 8.89
C LEU A 404 22.55 -8.74 10.18
N ASN A 405 21.73 -8.03 10.95
CA ASN A 405 21.08 -8.58 12.14
C ASN A 405 20.16 -9.75 11.77
N THR A 406 19.35 -9.59 10.73
CA THR A 406 18.48 -10.67 10.24
C THR A 406 19.30 -11.92 9.88
N LEU A 407 20.37 -11.76 9.09
CA LEU A 407 21.26 -12.87 8.72
C LEU A 407 21.93 -13.50 9.95
N PHE A 408 22.37 -12.70 10.92
CA PHE A 408 22.94 -13.22 12.17
C PHE A 408 21.93 -14.10 12.92
N PHE A 409 20.68 -13.63 13.07
CA PHE A 409 19.66 -14.39 13.79
C PHE A 409 19.33 -15.71 13.09
N ILE A 410 19.24 -15.70 11.76
CA ILE A 410 18.94 -16.89 10.95
C ILE A 410 20.11 -17.86 10.90
N GLU A 411 21.32 -17.36 10.61
CA GLU A 411 22.45 -18.21 10.24
C GLU A 411 23.36 -18.53 11.43
N ARG A 412 23.30 -17.75 12.53
CA ARG A 412 24.20 -17.88 13.69
C ARG A 412 23.48 -18.10 15.01
N ALA A 413 22.49 -17.28 15.36
CA ALA A 413 21.85 -17.37 16.67
C ALA A 413 20.83 -18.52 16.74
N PHE A 414 19.96 -18.66 15.74
CA PHE A 414 18.90 -19.68 15.72
C PHE A 414 18.91 -20.56 14.44
N PRO A 415 20.07 -21.09 13.99
CA PRO A 415 20.16 -21.79 12.71
C PRO A 415 19.36 -23.10 12.64
N GLU A 416 19.19 -23.80 13.76
CA GLU A 416 18.39 -25.02 13.81
C GLU A 416 16.89 -24.73 13.62
N PHE A 417 16.47 -23.51 13.95
CA PHE A 417 15.08 -23.09 13.98
C PHE A 417 14.69 -22.30 12.71
N LEU A 418 15.53 -21.35 12.29
CA LEU A 418 15.19 -20.34 11.30
C LEU A 418 15.87 -20.52 9.93
N ALA A 419 16.99 -21.25 9.83
CA ALA A 419 17.79 -21.32 8.60
C ALA A 419 17.06 -21.94 7.39
N LYS A 420 15.93 -22.61 7.62
CA LYS A 420 15.07 -23.19 6.57
C LYS A 420 13.69 -22.55 6.49
N SER A 421 13.45 -21.42 7.18
CA SER A 421 12.19 -20.69 7.01
C SER A 421 12.23 -19.90 5.70
N PRO A 422 11.34 -20.19 4.74
CA PRO A 422 11.20 -19.39 3.53
C PRO A 422 10.60 -18.01 3.82
N ARG A 423 10.09 -17.76 5.05
CA ARG A 423 9.54 -16.46 5.44
C ARG A 423 10.64 -15.50 5.84
N VAL A 424 11.65 -15.93 6.60
CA VAL A 424 12.67 -15.02 7.17
C VAL A 424 13.78 -14.65 6.15
N ARG A 425 13.84 -15.34 5.00
CA ARG A 425 14.79 -15.01 3.92
C ARG A 425 14.14 -14.04 2.94
N ARG A 426 14.77 -12.88 2.72
CA ARG A 426 14.44 -12.02 1.58
C ARG A 426 15.05 -12.56 0.30
N GLU A 427 14.21 -12.73 -0.70
CA GLU A 427 14.63 -12.97 -2.08
C GLU A 427 14.71 -11.62 -2.77
N PHE A 428 15.82 -11.36 -3.45
CA PHE A 428 16.04 -10.14 -4.21
C PHE A 428 15.73 -10.38 -5.69
N ILE A 429 15.04 -9.44 -6.30
CA ILE A 429 14.80 -9.44 -7.74
C ILE A 429 15.15 -8.08 -8.31
N SER A 430 15.84 -8.09 -9.45
CA SER A 430 15.97 -6.89 -10.27
C SER A 430 14.92 -6.94 -11.36
N TRP A 431 14.34 -5.79 -11.69
CA TRP A 431 13.51 -5.73 -12.89
C TRP A 431 14.37 -5.91 -14.12
N GLU A 432 13.85 -6.62 -15.10
CA GLU A 432 14.41 -6.69 -16.45
C GLU A 432 13.35 -6.18 -17.41
N GLU A 433 13.76 -5.39 -18.39
CA GLU A 433 12.84 -4.91 -19.42
C GLU A 433 12.25 -6.09 -20.19
N GLY A 434 10.93 -6.08 -20.37
CA GLY A 434 10.18 -7.14 -21.03
C GLY A 434 10.02 -8.42 -20.24
N ARG A 435 10.42 -8.45 -18.96
CA ARG A 435 10.24 -9.62 -18.08
C ARG A 435 9.24 -9.35 -16.98
N CYS A 436 8.38 -10.34 -16.75
CA CYS A 436 7.49 -10.38 -15.62
C CYS A 436 8.10 -11.11 -14.43
N PHE A 437 7.61 -10.83 -13.23
CA PHE A 437 7.66 -11.73 -12.09
C PHE A 437 6.39 -11.56 -11.25
N VAL A 438 6.04 -12.58 -10.46
CA VAL A 438 4.84 -12.58 -9.61
C VAL A 438 5.22 -12.87 -8.17
N PHE A 439 4.67 -12.11 -7.24
CA PHE A 439 4.89 -12.27 -5.81
C PHE A 439 3.59 -12.02 -5.03
N ASP A 440 3.58 -12.47 -3.79
CA ASP A 440 2.55 -12.14 -2.81
C ASP A 440 2.93 -10.81 -2.14
N ASP A 441 2.23 -9.72 -2.47
CA ASP A 441 2.56 -8.40 -1.94
C ASP A 441 2.21 -8.27 -0.45
N THR A 442 1.45 -9.20 0.14
CA THR A 442 1.26 -9.27 1.60
C THR A 442 2.52 -9.72 2.35
N GLN A 443 3.50 -10.26 1.64
CA GLN A 443 4.83 -10.41 2.19
C GLN A 443 5.51 -9.05 2.29
N TYR A 444 6.31 -8.86 3.33
CA TYR A 444 7.12 -7.66 3.45
C TYR A 444 7.98 -7.48 2.21
N HIS A 445 7.89 -6.30 1.60
CA HIS A 445 8.66 -5.96 0.43
C HIS A 445 9.13 -4.52 0.48
N GLU A 446 10.24 -4.28 -0.21
CA GLU A 446 10.98 -3.02 -0.17
C GLU A 446 11.65 -2.83 -1.52
N VAL A 447 11.71 -1.58 -1.98
CA VAL A 447 12.16 -1.28 -3.35
C VAL A 447 13.18 -0.16 -3.33
N TRP A 448 14.32 -0.39 -3.99
CA TRP A 448 15.33 0.63 -4.21
C TRP A 448 15.46 0.93 -5.71
N GLN A 449 15.33 2.21 -6.07
CA GLN A 449 15.63 2.73 -7.40
C GLN A 449 16.94 3.50 -7.35
N ARG A 450 18.07 2.79 -7.52
CA ARG A 450 19.42 3.36 -7.40
C ARG A 450 19.95 3.96 -8.70
N ALA A 451 19.07 4.22 -9.66
CA ALA A 451 19.42 4.80 -10.95
C ALA A 451 19.13 6.29 -11.02
N ASP A 452 19.71 6.95 -12.01
CA ASP A 452 19.61 8.38 -12.30
C ASP A 452 18.42 8.75 -13.19
N ARG A 453 17.62 7.77 -13.60
CA ARG A 453 16.42 7.94 -14.43
C ARG A 453 15.19 7.26 -13.84
N ASN A 454 14.02 7.70 -14.26
CA ASN A 454 12.74 7.12 -13.87
C ASN A 454 12.68 5.63 -14.25
N ARG A 455 12.21 4.78 -13.34
CA ARG A 455 11.81 3.40 -13.65
C ARG A 455 10.32 3.34 -13.90
N VAL A 456 9.93 2.63 -14.94
CA VAL A 456 8.53 2.38 -15.28
C VAL A 456 8.27 0.88 -15.30
N ILE A 457 7.19 0.47 -14.65
CA ILE A 457 6.69 -0.91 -14.65
C ILE A 457 5.19 -0.92 -14.94
N LEU A 458 4.68 -2.03 -15.47
CA LEU A 458 3.24 -2.33 -15.45
C LEU A 458 2.98 -3.26 -14.26
N ASN A 459 2.11 -2.83 -13.35
CA ASN A 459 1.59 -3.67 -12.29
C ASN A 459 0.32 -4.34 -12.78
N VAL A 460 0.17 -5.63 -12.48
CA VAL A 460 -1.04 -6.40 -12.76
C VAL A 460 -1.36 -7.23 -11.52
N ASP A 461 -2.48 -6.91 -10.90
CA ASP A 461 -2.98 -7.59 -9.72
C ASP A 461 -4.04 -8.60 -10.12
N VAL A 462 -3.92 -9.84 -9.64
CA VAL A 462 -4.83 -10.95 -9.97
C VAL A 462 -5.29 -11.71 -8.74
N ASP A 463 -6.47 -12.32 -8.82
CA ASP A 463 -7.00 -13.22 -7.81
C ASP A 463 -6.09 -14.43 -7.63
N ARG A 464 -5.64 -14.64 -6.40
CA ARG A 464 -4.83 -15.78 -5.99
C ARG A 464 -5.52 -17.10 -6.34
N SER A 465 -6.78 -17.25 -5.95
CA SER A 465 -7.59 -18.46 -6.16
C SER A 465 -7.81 -18.85 -7.61
N THR A 466 -7.53 -17.93 -8.56
CA THR A 466 -7.59 -18.25 -10.00
C THR A 466 -6.38 -19.07 -10.45
N TYR A 467 -5.23 -18.94 -9.77
CA TYR A 467 -3.94 -19.46 -10.25
C TYR A 467 -3.23 -20.38 -9.24
N VAL A 468 -3.53 -20.25 -7.94
CA VAL A 468 -2.93 -20.99 -6.82
C VAL A 468 -4.03 -21.40 -5.85
#